data_AF-A0A284VJD8-F1
#
_entry.id   AF-A0A284VJD8-F1
#
_cell.length_a   1.000
_cell.length_b   1.000
_cell.length_c   1.000
_cell.angle_alpha   90.00
_cell.angle_beta   90.00
_cell.angle_gamma   90.00
#
_symmetry.space_group_name_H-M   'P 1'
#
loop_
_entity.id
_entity.type
_entity.pdbx_description
1 polymer ?
#
loop_
_entity_poly.entity_id
_entity_poly.type
_entity_poly.pdbx_seq_one_letter_code
_entity_poly.pdbx_strand_id
1 'polypeptide(L)'
;MRNLLKILFVVGLAILVAGCLESNKAPETDVPVNLVKMSGQDMVQRLGTGEIAGFIMWEPYPSLAVTKGYGKPLLYSGDIWEEHPCCVVAYDYDWHKNTNNSDEILKRMALVQLKSVNYINNAKSPGSPDHEELINFTLDFGGLTDRNAANMSLFDVEFVYATDVPKTAAFIEKIQDFGIFDPAKWNQSGYKNASDYANSLITNQYVEWAVQNKDADLSSLSLKEPVTVRYGYLINDIHELPFYVAWKKGWYKDAGINITLAEGAPFQNGAFEMQNGFKAGTVDVGSLGIPPVIIHRINSNDFTIDDARVGVIAGMNDEGSVVVVASNITSLKDLRGKTVGYPGPGTIQHVLFLMAADKDGVKVVT
;
A
#
# COMPACT_ATOMS: atom_id res chain seq x y z
N MET A 1 -59.92 -46.07 61.10
CA MET A 1 -60.59 -44.83 60.63
C MET A 1 -59.64 -43.67 60.92
N ARG A 2 -59.23 -42.94 59.86
CA ARG A 2 -58.78 -41.52 59.76
C ARG A 2 -57.94 -40.93 60.90
N ASN A 3 -56.89 -40.14 60.73
CA ASN A 3 -56.12 -39.54 59.64
C ASN A 3 -54.96 -38.82 60.38
N LEU A 4 -53.69 -39.12 60.15
CA LEU A 4 -52.74 -38.25 59.43
C LEU A 4 -53.03 -36.73 59.54
N LEU A 5 -52.17 -35.99 60.25
CA LEU A 5 -51.26 -35.01 59.62
C LEU A 5 -50.16 -34.57 60.61
N LYS A 6 -48.92 -34.72 60.16
CA LYS A 6 -47.67 -34.21 60.76
C LYS A 6 -47.40 -32.82 60.20
N ILE A 7 -46.90 -31.87 61.01
CA ILE A 7 -46.03 -30.80 60.52
C ILE A 7 -44.85 -30.70 61.50
N LEU A 8 -43.71 -31.22 61.05
CA LEU A 8 -42.40 -31.07 61.69
C LEU A 8 -41.69 -29.87 61.04
N PHE A 9 -41.08 -29.05 61.88
CA PHE A 9 -40.07 -28.05 61.52
C PHE A 9 -38.94 -28.72 60.73
N VAL A 10 -38.67 -28.26 59.50
CA VAL A 10 -37.45 -28.58 58.76
C VAL A 10 -36.77 -27.27 58.41
N VAL A 11 -35.62 -27.05 59.05
CA VAL A 11 -34.66 -25.99 58.72
C VAL A 11 -34.08 -26.33 57.34
N GLY A 12 -34.35 -25.48 56.36
CA GLY A 12 -33.79 -25.60 55.01
C GLY A 12 -32.30 -25.28 55.03
N LEU A 13 -31.46 -26.30 54.91
CA LEU A 13 -30.04 -26.14 54.60
C LEU A 13 -29.94 -25.80 53.11
N ALA A 14 -29.66 -24.54 52.79
CA ALA A 14 -29.38 -24.10 51.44
C ALA A 14 -28.03 -24.68 51.00
N ILE A 15 -28.07 -25.75 50.20
CA ILE A 15 -26.90 -26.22 49.46
C ILE A 15 -26.69 -25.25 48.30
N LEU A 16 -25.77 -24.30 48.49
CA LEU A 16 -25.19 -23.51 47.41
C LEU A 16 -24.42 -24.47 46.50
N VAL A 17 -25.07 -24.92 45.42
CA VAL A 17 -24.36 -25.48 44.28
C VAL A 17 -23.59 -24.32 43.67
N ALA A 18 -22.28 -24.28 43.91
CA ALA A 18 -21.35 -23.44 43.19
C ALA A 18 -21.34 -23.91 41.72
N GLY A 19 -22.32 -23.42 40.95
CA GLY A 19 -22.26 -23.45 39.50
C GLY A 19 -21.08 -22.59 39.08
N CYS A 20 -20.06 -23.22 38.55
CA CYS A 20 -19.01 -22.54 37.81
C CYS A 20 -19.68 -21.61 36.79
N LEU A 21 -19.56 -20.30 37.00
CA LEU A 21 -19.69 -19.32 35.94
C LEU A 21 -18.52 -19.56 34.99
N GLU A 22 -18.66 -20.53 34.09
CA GLU A 22 -17.95 -20.46 32.82
C GLU A 22 -18.42 -19.17 32.17
N SER A 23 -17.57 -18.14 32.23
CA SER A 23 -17.69 -17.00 31.34
C SER A 23 -17.85 -17.57 29.94
N ASN A 24 -18.99 -17.30 29.28
CA ASN A 24 -19.15 -17.53 27.85
C ASN A 24 -18.05 -16.75 27.14
N LYS A 25 -16.87 -17.38 26.95
CA LYS A 25 -15.94 -16.93 25.94
C LYS A 25 -16.72 -17.00 24.64
N ALA A 26 -16.81 -15.88 23.94
CA ALA A 26 -17.29 -15.89 22.56
C ALA A 26 -16.59 -17.07 21.85
N PRO A 27 -17.29 -17.81 20.96
CA PRO A 27 -16.65 -18.88 20.21
C PRO A 27 -15.35 -18.33 19.62
N GLU A 28 -14.25 -19.10 19.65
CA GLU A 28 -12.93 -18.64 19.17
C GLU A 28 -12.96 -18.04 17.75
N THR A 29 -14.01 -18.34 16.98
CA THR A 29 -14.29 -17.77 15.66
C THR A 29 -14.70 -16.29 15.66
N ASP A 30 -15.17 -15.73 16.78
CA ASP A 30 -15.68 -14.35 16.88
C ASP A 30 -14.65 -13.33 17.38
N VAL A 31 -13.50 -13.77 17.90
CA VAL A 31 -12.46 -12.86 18.39
C VAL A 31 -11.73 -12.22 17.20
N PRO A 32 -11.76 -10.89 17.05
CA PRO A 32 -11.13 -10.23 15.90
C PRO A 32 -9.60 -10.18 16.04
N VAL A 33 -8.93 -10.03 14.90
CA VAL A 33 -7.54 -9.56 14.82
C VAL A 33 -7.52 -8.06 15.06
N ASN A 34 -6.58 -7.57 15.87
CA ASN A 34 -6.43 -6.15 16.16
C ASN A 34 -5.32 -5.56 15.27
N LEU A 35 -5.69 -4.82 14.23
CA LEU A 35 -4.74 -4.06 13.42
C LEU A 35 -4.34 -2.78 14.17
N VAL A 36 -3.04 -2.52 14.26
CA VAL A 36 -2.51 -1.32 14.93
C VAL A 36 -1.54 -0.60 14.00
N LYS A 37 -1.84 0.68 13.75
CA LYS A 37 -1.01 1.54 12.90
C LYS A 37 0.37 1.72 13.53
N MET A 38 1.42 1.48 12.76
CA MET A 38 2.81 1.76 13.16
C MET A 38 3.72 1.94 11.93
N SER A 39 4.95 2.41 12.15
CA SER A 39 5.95 2.52 11.07
C SER A 39 6.52 1.14 10.70
N GLY A 40 7.07 0.98 9.50
CA GLY A 40 7.69 -0.28 9.08
C GLY A 40 8.86 -0.70 9.98
N GLN A 41 9.66 0.28 10.43
CA GLN A 41 10.75 0.02 11.38
C GLN A 41 10.20 -0.51 12.72
N ASP A 42 9.13 0.09 13.24
CA ASP A 42 8.48 -0.38 14.47
C ASP A 42 7.93 -1.79 14.30
N MET A 43 7.30 -2.11 13.16
CA MET A 43 6.79 -3.47 12.90
C MET A 43 7.89 -4.52 12.98
N VAL A 44 9.02 -4.26 12.33
CA VAL A 44 10.18 -5.18 12.34
C VAL A 44 10.69 -5.37 13.77
N GLN A 45 10.87 -4.29 14.52
CA GLN A 45 11.41 -4.38 15.89
C GLN A 45 10.43 -5.06 16.85
N ARG A 46 9.14 -4.68 16.81
CA ARG A 46 8.10 -5.21 17.71
C ARG A 46 7.76 -6.67 17.42
N LEU A 47 7.93 -7.12 16.18
CA LEU A 47 7.88 -8.54 15.87
C LEU A 47 9.05 -9.28 16.53
N GLY A 48 10.27 -8.74 16.41
CA GLY A 48 11.48 -9.31 17.01
C GLY A 48 11.45 -9.40 18.54
N THR A 49 10.77 -8.46 19.22
CA THR A 49 10.57 -8.51 20.68
C THR A 49 9.36 -9.35 21.10
N GLY A 50 8.51 -9.78 20.16
CA GLY A 50 7.28 -10.51 20.42
C GLY A 50 6.11 -9.65 20.93
N GLU A 51 6.20 -8.32 20.80
CA GLU A 51 5.11 -7.40 21.18
C GLU A 51 3.91 -7.48 20.21
N ILE A 52 4.16 -7.78 18.94
CA ILE A 52 3.13 -8.06 17.94
C ILE A 52 3.28 -9.48 17.39
N ALA A 53 2.16 -10.08 16.96
CA ALA A 53 2.15 -11.44 16.42
C ALA A 53 2.50 -11.52 14.93
N GLY A 54 2.43 -10.38 14.24
CA GLY A 54 2.76 -10.24 12.84
C GLY A 54 2.53 -8.83 12.35
N PHE A 55 2.79 -8.59 11.08
CA PHE A 55 2.48 -7.34 10.40
C PHE A 55 2.25 -7.60 8.91
N ILE A 56 1.63 -6.62 8.23
CA ILE A 56 1.64 -6.54 6.76
C ILE A 56 2.32 -5.23 6.35
N MET A 57 3.28 -5.33 5.43
CA MET A 57 4.05 -4.17 4.95
C MET A 57 4.56 -4.41 3.52
N TRP A 58 4.81 -3.32 2.79
CA TRP A 58 5.57 -3.34 1.54
C TRP A 58 7.04 -3.71 1.80
N GLU A 59 7.70 -4.27 0.80
CA GLU A 59 9.14 -4.50 0.83
C GLU A 59 9.92 -3.18 0.97
N PRO A 60 11.01 -3.11 1.78
CA PRO A 60 11.87 -4.21 2.19
C PRO A 60 11.66 -4.68 3.64
N TYR A 61 10.67 -4.14 4.35
CA TYR A 61 10.48 -4.43 5.77
C TYR A 61 10.21 -5.91 6.07
N PRO A 62 9.36 -6.62 5.30
CA PRO A 62 9.24 -8.07 5.39
C PRO A 62 10.57 -8.80 5.24
N SER A 63 11.31 -8.55 4.16
CA SER A 63 12.61 -9.19 3.92
C SER A 63 13.61 -8.91 5.04
N LEU A 64 13.60 -7.71 5.61
CA LEU A 64 14.43 -7.35 6.76
C LEU A 64 14.05 -8.13 8.03
N ALA A 65 12.76 -8.34 8.30
CA ALA A 65 12.32 -9.13 9.46
C ALA A 65 12.68 -10.62 9.30
N VAL A 66 12.52 -11.16 8.09
CA VAL A 66 12.81 -12.56 7.77
C VAL A 66 14.31 -12.85 7.86
N THR A 67 15.15 -12.01 7.26
CA THR A 67 16.62 -12.16 7.30
C THR A 67 17.20 -12.03 8.70
N LYS A 68 16.59 -11.23 9.58
CA LYS A 68 16.93 -11.16 11.01
C LYS A 68 16.44 -12.34 11.84
N GLY A 69 15.62 -13.22 11.26
CA GLY A 69 15.01 -14.36 11.96
C GLY A 69 13.91 -13.97 12.95
N TYR A 70 13.32 -12.78 12.81
CA TYR A 70 12.27 -12.29 13.71
C TYR A 70 10.89 -12.88 13.39
N GLY A 71 10.70 -13.34 12.15
CA GLY A 71 9.47 -13.97 11.72
C GLY A 71 9.64 -14.69 10.40
N LYS A 72 8.51 -15.15 9.86
CA LYS A 72 8.43 -15.81 8.55
C LYS A 72 7.30 -15.22 7.73
N PRO A 73 7.37 -15.27 6.39
CA PRO A 73 6.23 -14.97 5.54
C PRO A 73 5.08 -15.93 5.85
N LEU A 74 3.86 -15.39 5.94
CA LEU A 74 2.61 -16.14 6.02
C LEU A 74 1.86 -16.11 4.69
N LEU A 75 1.76 -14.93 4.07
CA LEU A 75 1.12 -14.69 2.78
C LEU A 75 1.91 -13.64 2.02
N TYR A 76 2.20 -13.89 0.75
CA TYR A 76 2.60 -12.86 -0.19
C TYR A 76 1.36 -12.20 -0.77
N SER A 77 1.46 -10.96 -1.23
CA SER A 77 0.29 -10.22 -1.70
C SER A 77 -0.32 -10.82 -2.97
N GLY A 78 0.50 -11.44 -3.83
CA GLY A 78 0.02 -12.24 -4.96
C GLY A 78 -0.83 -13.45 -4.56
N ASP A 79 -0.60 -14.06 -3.39
CA ASP A 79 -1.43 -15.15 -2.87
C ASP A 79 -2.83 -14.66 -2.44
N ILE A 80 -2.93 -13.38 -2.06
CA ILE A 80 -4.18 -12.72 -1.67
C ILE A 80 -4.95 -12.32 -2.93
N TRP A 81 -4.27 -11.64 -3.85
CA TRP A 81 -4.80 -11.22 -5.14
C TRP A 81 -3.67 -11.16 -6.18
N GLU A 82 -3.65 -12.14 -7.07
CA GLU A 82 -2.68 -12.25 -8.16
C GLU A 82 -2.67 -11.00 -9.05
N GLU A 83 -1.46 -10.48 -9.28
CA GLU A 83 -1.14 -9.31 -10.08
C GLU A 83 -1.98 -8.08 -9.71
N HIS A 84 -2.25 -7.85 -8.42
CA HIS A 84 -2.99 -6.68 -8.00
C HIS A 84 -2.15 -5.40 -8.24
N PRO A 85 -2.77 -4.30 -8.70
CA PRO A 85 -2.04 -3.04 -8.86
C PRO A 85 -1.60 -2.50 -7.49
N CYS A 86 -0.39 -1.95 -7.44
CA CYS A 86 0.23 -1.45 -6.22
C CYS A 86 0.53 0.06 -6.31
N CYS A 87 1.80 0.47 -6.47
CA CYS A 87 2.16 1.87 -6.58
C CYS A 87 2.02 2.40 -8.02
N VAL A 88 1.72 3.70 -8.12
CA VAL A 88 1.48 4.43 -9.37
C VAL A 88 2.20 5.76 -9.34
N VAL A 89 2.40 6.35 -10.53
CA VAL A 89 2.83 7.74 -10.67
C VAL A 89 1.61 8.62 -10.86
N ALA A 90 1.33 9.46 -9.87
CA ALA A 90 0.20 10.39 -9.85
C ALA A 90 0.66 11.83 -10.05
N TYR A 91 -0.21 12.69 -10.58
CA TYR A 91 0.02 14.13 -10.74
C TYR A 91 -1.11 14.93 -10.11
N ASP A 92 -0.76 16.11 -9.61
CA ASP A 92 -1.71 17.09 -9.08
C ASP A 92 -2.48 17.76 -10.23
N TYR A 93 -3.82 17.72 -10.17
CA TYR A 93 -4.64 18.21 -11.27
C TYR A 93 -4.58 19.73 -11.42
N ASP A 94 -4.45 20.48 -10.32
CA ASP A 94 -4.32 21.93 -10.37
C ASP A 94 -2.97 22.35 -10.93
N TRP A 95 -1.88 21.67 -10.57
CA TRP A 95 -0.57 21.83 -11.20
C TRP A 95 -0.64 21.55 -12.70
N HIS A 96 -1.27 20.44 -13.11
CA HIS A 96 -1.38 20.08 -14.54
C HIS A 96 -2.13 21.14 -15.33
N LYS A 97 -3.22 21.68 -14.78
CA LYS A 97 -4.03 22.73 -15.40
C LYS A 97 -3.31 24.07 -15.50
N ASN A 98 -2.49 24.41 -14.50
CA ASN A 98 -1.83 25.72 -14.41
C ASN A 98 -0.40 25.72 -14.99
N THR A 99 0.14 24.56 -15.36
CA THR A 99 1.48 24.41 -15.92
C THR A 99 1.45 24.35 -17.44
N ASN A 100 2.13 25.29 -18.09
CA ASN A 100 2.31 25.26 -19.54
C ASN A 100 3.07 23.99 -19.97
N ASN A 101 2.56 23.33 -21.00
CA ASN A 101 3.11 22.07 -21.55
C ASN A 101 3.14 20.90 -20.55
N SER A 102 2.28 20.90 -19.53
CA SER A 102 2.17 19.80 -18.56
C SER A 102 2.03 18.43 -19.21
N ASP A 103 1.27 18.29 -20.30
CA ASP A 103 1.17 17.04 -21.05
C ASP A 103 2.51 16.57 -21.64
N GLU A 104 3.35 17.50 -22.12
CA GLU A 104 4.68 17.15 -22.62
C GLU A 104 5.62 16.72 -21.49
N ILE A 105 5.50 17.34 -20.31
CA ILE A 105 6.23 16.92 -19.11
C ILE A 105 5.82 15.49 -18.72
N LEU A 106 4.51 15.23 -18.58
CA LEU A 106 3.99 13.92 -18.17
C LEU A 106 4.33 12.80 -19.17
N LYS A 107 4.35 13.08 -20.48
CA LYS A 107 4.86 12.15 -21.50
C LYS A 107 6.31 11.72 -21.25
N ARG A 108 7.19 12.67 -20.89
CA ARG A 108 8.61 12.37 -20.59
C ARG A 108 8.73 11.62 -19.28
N MET A 109 7.94 11.98 -18.27
CA MET A 109 7.92 11.24 -17.00
C MET A 109 7.48 9.80 -17.19
N ALA A 110 6.44 9.53 -18.00
CA ALA A 110 6.01 8.18 -18.34
C ALA A 110 7.09 7.39 -19.13
N LEU A 111 7.82 8.04 -20.04
CA LEU A 111 8.94 7.40 -20.76
C LEU A 111 10.11 7.07 -19.83
N VAL A 112 10.47 7.98 -18.93
CA VAL A 112 11.50 7.75 -17.91
C VAL A 112 11.08 6.62 -16.97
N GLN A 113 9.81 6.57 -16.56
CA GLN A 113 9.24 5.50 -15.77
C GLN A 113 9.36 4.15 -16.48
N LEU A 114 8.94 4.05 -17.75
CA LEU A 114 9.07 2.85 -18.56
C LEU A 114 10.53 2.38 -18.68
N LYS A 115 11.45 3.31 -18.96
CA LYS A 115 12.88 3.01 -19.06
C LYS A 115 13.42 2.43 -17.74
N SER A 116 13.00 3.00 -16.61
CA SER A 116 13.41 2.55 -15.29
C SER A 116 12.88 1.18 -14.91
N VAL A 117 11.60 0.93 -15.15
CA VAL A 117 11.00 -0.39 -14.96
C VAL A 117 11.73 -1.44 -15.79
N ASN A 118 12.01 -1.17 -17.07
CA ASN A 118 12.76 -2.10 -17.93
C ASN A 118 14.18 -2.36 -17.43
N TYR A 119 14.88 -1.32 -16.99
CA TYR A 119 16.21 -1.47 -16.39
C TYR A 119 16.17 -2.35 -15.15
N ILE A 120 15.25 -2.09 -14.21
CA ILE A 120 15.12 -2.85 -12.96
C ILE A 120 14.79 -4.31 -13.27
N ASN A 121 13.81 -4.58 -14.13
CA ASN A 121 13.42 -5.95 -14.48
C ASN A 121 14.56 -6.75 -15.12
N ASN A 122 15.39 -6.10 -15.95
CA ASN A 122 16.60 -6.73 -16.48
C ASN A 122 17.68 -6.93 -15.40
N ALA A 123 17.81 -5.99 -14.47
CA ALA A 123 18.81 -6.02 -13.39
C ALA A 123 18.42 -6.96 -12.22
N LYS A 124 17.15 -7.35 -12.07
CA LYS A 124 16.72 -8.34 -11.05
C LYS A 124 17.43 -9.68 -11.21
N SER A 125 17.80 -10.08 -12.43
CA SER A 125 18.52 -11.33 -12.68
C SER A 125 19.94 -11.29 -12.09
N PRO A 126 20.36 -12.27 -11.26
CA PRO A 126 21.71 -12.30 -10.68
C PRO A 126 22.85 -12.35 -11.71
N GLY A 127 22.57 -12.76 -12.95
CA GLY A 127 23.54 -12.77 -14.05
C GLY A 127 23.62 -11.45 -14.82
N SER A 128 22.78 -10.47 -14.51
CA SER A 128 22.76 -9.18 -15.17
C SER A 128 23.99 -8.36 -14.79
N PRO A 129 24.66 -7.67 -15.76
CA PRO A 129 25.76 -6.76 -15.43
C PRO A 129 25.31 -5.60 -14.52
N ASP A 130 24.02 -5.28 -14.51
CA ASP A 130 23.44 -4.18 -13.74
C ASP A 130 22.93 -4.63 -12.35
N HIS A 131 23.02 -5.92 -12.02
CA HIS A 131 22.47 -6.48 -10.79
C HIS A 131 23.07 -5.83 -9.54
N GLU A 132 24.39 -5.70 -9.50
CA GLU A 132 25.10 -5.07 -8.38
C GLU A 132 24.72 -3.59 -8.20
N GLU A 133 24.50 -2.87 -9.30
CA GLU A 133 24.04 -1.49 -9.25
C GLU A 133 22.60 -1.42 -8.71
N LEU A 134 21.71 -2.31 -9.15
CA LEU A 134 20.35 -2.41 -8.60
C LEU A 134 20.36 -2.70 -7.10
N ILE A 135 21.14 -3.66 -6.62
CA ILE A 135 21.24 -3.96 -5.19
C ILE A 135 21.72 -2.73 -4.40
N ASN A 136 22.66 -1.96 -4.94
CA ASN A 136 23.11 -0.73 -4.28
C ASN A 136 22.02 0.34 -4.23
N PHE A 137 21.21 0.50 -5.29
CA PHE A 137 20.03 1.37 -5.24
C PHE A 137 19.00 0.89 -4.23
N THR A 138 18.73 -0.41 -4.14
CA THR A 138 17.82 -1.00 -3.16
C THR A 138 18.30 -0.79 -1.73
N LEU A 139 19.61 -0.94 -1.48
CA LEU A 139 20.20 -0.67 -0.16
C LEU A 139 20.03 0.79 0.25
N ASP A 140 20.40 1.70 -0.64
CA ASP A 140 20.37 3.15 -0.39
C ASP A 140 18.93 3.65 -0.20
N PHE A 141 18.05 3.35 -1.15
CA PHE A 141 16.66 3.80 -1.12
C PHE A 141 15.83 3.14 -0.02
N GLY A 142 16.03 1.83 0.21
CA GLY A 142 15.33 1.07 1.24
C GLY A 142 15.85 1.32 2.65
N GLY A 143 16.91 2.13 2.82
CA GLY A 143 17.54 2.35 4.13
C GLY A 143 18.10 1.07 4.74
N LEU A 144 18.61 0.16 3.91
CA LEU A 144 19.09 -1.16 4.30
C LEU A 144 20.61 -1.19 4.40
N THR A 145 21.11 -2.06 5.27
CA THR A 145 22.54 -2.43 5.34
C THR A 145 22.78 -3.89 5.00
N ASP A 146 21.74 -4.72 5.05
CA ASP A 146 21.81 -6.15 4.75
C ASP A 146 21.54 -6.38 3.26
N ARG A 147 22.58 -6.86 2.55
CA ARG A 147 22.50 -7.21 1.13
C ARG A 147 21.54 -8.36 0.85
N ASN A 148 21.42 -9.32 1.76
CA ASN A 148 20.51 -10.44 1.60
C ASN A 148 19.05 -9.95 1.69
N ALA A 149 18.77 -9.03 2.61
CA ALA A 149 17.45 -8.40 2.70
C ALA A 149 17.14 -7.58 1.44
N ALA A 150 18.10 -6.81 0.92
CA ALA A 150 17.93 -6.07 -0.33
C ALA A 150 17.62 -7.02 -1.50
N ASN A 151 18.40 -8.09 -1.68
CA ASN A 151 18.17 -9.05 -2.76
C ASN A 151 16.83 -9.79 -2.60
N MET A 152 16.48 -10.21 -1.38
CA MET A 152 15.20 -10.86 -1.09
C MET A 152 14.02 -9.95 -1.39
N SER A 153 14.12 -8.67 -1.03
CA SER A 153 13.04 -7.69 -1.16
C SER A 153 12.61 -7.44 -2.61
N LEU A 154 13.53 -7.61 -3.57
CA LEU A 154 13.22 -7.44 -4.99
C LEU A 154 12.45 -8.62 -5.60
N PHE A 155 12.47 -9.80 -4.96
CA PHE A 155 12.00 -11.04 -5.59
C PHE A 155 10.51 -10.98 -5.95
N ASP A 156 9.69 -10.57 -5.00
CA ASP A 156 8.21 -10.58 -5.08
C ASP A 156 7.62 -9.24 -5.55
N VAL A 157 8.46 -8.27 -5.94
CA VAL A 157 8.01 -6.99 -6.48
C VAL A 157 8.03 -7.07 -8.00
N GLU A 158 6.85 -7.02 -8.61
CA GLU A 158 6.69 -7.06 -10.06
C GLU A 158 6.61 -5.64 -10.61
N PHE A 159 7.74 -5.08 -11.06
CA PHE A 159 7.77 -3.72 -11.57
C PHE A 159 7.05 -3.61 -12.92
N VAL A 160 6.07 -2.71 -12.99
CA VAL A 160 5.24 -2.46 -14.18
C VAL A 160 5.16 -0.95 -14.44
N TYR A 161 5.05 -0.55 -15.71
CA TYR A 161 4.85 0.85 -16.09
C TYR A 161 3.42 1.13 -16.57
N ALA A 162 2.66 0.09 -16.93
CA ALA A 162 1.28 0.20 -17.36
C ALA A 162 0.34 0.11 -16.15
N THR A 163 -0.83 0.73 -16.27
CA THR A 163 -1.88 0.69 -15.25
C THR A 163 -3.04 -0.20 -15.70
N ASP A 164 -3.55 -1.04 -14.80
CA ASP A 164 -4.71 -1.90 -15.06
C ASP A 164 -6.01 -1.23 -14.55
N VAL A 165 -6.77 -0.64 -15.47
CA VAL A 165 -8.04 0.04 -15.16
C VAL A 165 -9.10 -0.93 -14.60
N PRO A 166 -9.35 -2.12 -15.21
CA PRO A 166 -10.24 -3.12 -14.62
C PRO A 166 -9.88 -3.54 -13.20
N LYS A 167 -8.62 -3.87 -12.91
CA LYS A 167 -8.20 -4.24 -11.54
C LYS A 167 -8.28 -3.05 -10.59
N THR A 168 -8.02 -1.83 -11.07
CA THR A 168 -8.25 -0.61 -10.27
C THR A 168 -9.74 -0.45 -9.91
N ALA A 169 -10.65 -0.70 -10.85
CA ALA A 169 -12.09 -0.71 -10.57
C ALA A 169 -12.46 -1.77 -9.51
N ALA A 170 -11.91 -2.98 -9.61
CA ALA A 170 -12.11 -4.03 -8.60
C ALA A 170 -11.60 -3.60 -7.21
N PHE A 171 -10.48 -2.87 -7.13
CA PHE A 171 -10.01 -2.28 -5.87
C PHE A 171 -11.02 -1.28 -5.28
N ILE A 172 -11.60 -0.41 -6.12
CA ILE A 172 -12.62 0.56 -5.70
C ILE A 172 -13.86 -0.15 -5.16
N GLU A 173 -14.30 -1.24 -5.79
CA GLU A 173 -15.40 -2.08 -5.29
C GLU A 173 -15.07 -2.66 -3.92
N LYS A 174 -13.86 -3.20 -3.72
CA LYS A 174 -13.44 -3.69 -2.39
C LYS A 174 -13.38 -2.61 -1.32
N ILE A 175 -12.93 -1.41 -1.68
CA ILE A 175 -12.93 -0.25 -0.77
C ILE A 175 -14.37 0.14 -0.39
N GLN A 176 -15.33 0.01 -1.31
CA GLN A 176 -16.76 0.21 -1.03
C GLN A 176 -17.33 -0.89 -0.14
N ASP A 177 -17.07 -2.17 -0.46
CA ASP A 177 -17.52 -3.34 0.31
C ASP A 177 -17.06 -3.27 1.77
N PHE A 178 -15.82 -2.83 2.00
CA PHE A 178 -15.24 -2.66 3.33
C PHE A 178 -15.66 -1.35 4.02
N GLY A 179 -16.50 -0.51 3.40
CA GLY A 179 -17.00 0.72 3.99
C GLY A 179 -15.91 1.77 4.26
N ILE A 180 -14.84 1.78 3.47
CA ILE A 180 -13.70 2.69 3.66
C ILE A 180 -13.99 4.09 3.09
N PHE A 181 -14.81 4.19 2.04
CA PHE A 181 -15.28 5.49 1.56
C PHE A 181 -16.23 6.15 2.56
N ASP A 182 -16.11 7.47 2.68
CA ASP A 182 -17.17 8.28 3.25
C ASP A 182 -18.37 8.29 2.27
N PRO A 183 -19.56 7.78 2.65
CA PRO A 183 -20.69 7.67 1.74
C PRO A 183 -21.20 9.02 1.22
N ALA A 184 -21.11 10.07 2.03
CA ALA A 184 -21.53 11.41 1.62
C ALA A 184 -20.57 11.99 0.59
N LYS A 185 -19.25 11.83 0.81
CA LYS A 185 -18.22 12.23 -0.15
C LYS A 185 -18.30 11.44 -1.46
N TRP A 186 -18.51 10.13 -1.38
CA TRP A 186 -18.73 9.29 -2.56
C TRP A 186 -19.93 9.79 -3.38
N ASN A 187 -21.06 10.05 -2.74
CA ASN A 187 -22.24 10.58 -3.43
C ASN A 187 -21.98 11.99 -4.02
N GLN A 188 -21.22 12.84 -3.32
CA GLN A 188 -20.87 14.18 -3.79
C GLN A 188 -19.94 14.14 -5.02
N SER A 189 -19.11 13.11 -5.16
CA SER A 189 -18.17 12.96 -6.27
C SER A 189 -18.85 12.88 -7.65
N GLY A 190 -20.10 12.42 -7.70
CA GLY A 190 -20.86 12.25 -8.92
C GLY A 190 -20.48 11.02 -9.76
N TYR A 191 -19.50 10.20 -9.34
CA TYR A 191 -19.15 8.95 -10.02
C TYR A 191 -20.28 7.93 -9.92
N LYS A 192 -20.60 7.27 -11.03
CA LYS A 192 -21.73 6.34 -11.10
C LYS A 192 -21.41 4.97 -10.53
N ASN A 193 -20.18 4.52 -10.68
CA ASN A 193 -19.67 3.22 -10.23
C ASN A 193 -18.14 3.21 -10.21
N ALA A 194 -17.57 2.10 -9.75
CA ALA A 194 -16.12 1.90 -9.67
C ALA A 194 -15.41 2.08 -11.02
N SER A 195 -15.97 1.54 -12.11
CA SER A 195 -15.38 1.66 -13.45
C SER A 195 -15.35 3.10 -13.95
N ASP A 196 -16.42 3.87 -13.75
CA ASP A 196 -16.48 5.30 -14.09
C ASP A 196 -15.38 6.08 -13.35
N TYR A 197 -15.22 5.79 -12.05
CA TYR A 197 -14.17 6.42 -11.26
C TYR A 197 -12.76 6.03 -11.73
N ALA A 198 -12.48 4.74 -11.94
CA ALA A 198 -11.19 4.26 -12.41
C ALA A 198 -10.78 4.88 -13.77
N ASN A 199 -11.73 4.94 -14.73
CA ASN A 199 -11.49 5.58 -16.03
C ASN A 199 -11.23 7.09 -15.92
N SER A 200 -11.80 7.77 -14.92
CA SER A 200 -11.55 9.19 -14.67
C SER A 200 -10.22 9.46 -13.95
N LEU A 201 -9.61 8.43 -13.35
CA LEU A 201 -8.38 8.52 -12.58
C LEU A 201 -7.17 8.21 -13.44
N ILE A 202 -7.25 7.16 -14.25
CA ILE A 202 -6.13 6.63 -15.02
C ILE A 202 -6.20 7.15 -16.46
N THR A 203 -5.09 7.72 -16.93
CA THR A 203 -4.96 8.16 -18.32
C THR A 203 -3.86 7.40 -19.05
N ASN A 204 -4.24 6.47 -19.94
CA ASN A 204 -3.27 5.63 -20.67
C ASN A 204 -2.47 6.37 -21.75
N GLN A 205 -2.89 7.57 -22.16
CA GLN A 205 -2.26 8.30 -23.26
C GLN A 205 -0.75 8.54 -23.05
N TYR A 206 -0.31 8.69 -21.79
CA TYR A 206 1.10 8.93 -21.47
C TYR A 206 1.93 7.66 -21.60
N VAL A 207 1.40 6.52 -21.11
CA VAL A 207 2.03 5.20 -21.29
C VAL A 207 2.06 4.82 -22.77
N GLU A 208 0.98 5.06 -23.52
CA GLU A 208 0.92 4.79 -24.95
C GLU A 208 1.98 5.57 -25.71
N TRP A 209 2.14 6.86 -25.41
CA TRP A 209 3.21 7.68 -25.97
C TRP A 209 4.60 7.17 -25.58
N ALA A 210 4.80 6.81 -24.31
CA ALA A 210 6.06 6.26 -23.82
C ALA A 210 6.43 4.96 -24.56
N VAL A 211 5.48 4.06 -24.76
CA VAL A 211 5.68 2.81 -25.50
C VAL A 211 6.06 3.07 -26.95
N GLN A 212 5.41 4.03 -27.62
CA GLN A 212 5.75 4.43 -28.99
C GLN A 212 7.17 5.01 -29.12
N ASN A 213 7.73 5.53 -28.02
CA ASN A 213 9.04 6.19 -27.98
C ASN A 213 10.07 5.42 -27.14
N LYS A 214 9.79 4.17 -26.76
CA LYS A 214 10.59 3.39 -25.81
C LYS A 214 12.06 3.20 -26.20
N ASP A 215 12.34 3.20 -27.51
CA ASP A 215 13.68 3.00 -28.08
C ASP A 215 14.40 4.33 -28.40
N ALA A 216 13.74 5.47 -28.17
CA ALA A 216 14.33 6.77 -28.41
C ALA A 216 15.37 7.13 -27.34
N ASP A 217 16.39 7.89 -27.75
CA ASP A 217 17.30 8.52 -26.80
C ASP A 217 16.58 9.64 -26.04
N LEU A 218 16.69 9.64 -24.70
CA LEU A 218 15.96 10.60 -23.84
C LEU A 218 16.34 12.03 -24.18
N SER A 219 17.62 12.29 -24.43
CA SER A 219 18.12 13.62 -24.78
C SER A 219 17.56 14.12 -26.12
N SER A 220 17.26 13.21 -27.06
CA SER A 220 16.63 13.58 -28.34
C SER A 220 15.17 14.00 -28.16
N LEU A 221 14.52 13.55 -27.09
CA LEU A 221 13.13 13.89 -26.74
C LEU A 221 13.03 14.88 -25.58
N SER A 222 14.15 15.45 -25.12
CA SER A 222 14.18 16.41 -24.02
C SER A 222 13.21 17.56 -24.23
N LEU A 223 12.63 18.06 -23.14
CA LEU A 223 11.92 19.33 -23.16
C LEU A 223 12.86 20.44 -23.66
N LYS A 224 12.32 21.33 -24.50
CA LYS A 224 13.07 22.46 -25.09
C LYS A 224 13.57 23.43 -24.02
N GLU A 225 12.70 23.73 -23.08
CA GLU A 225 12.99 24.53 -21.90
C GLU A 225 12.92 23.61 -20.69
N PRO A 226 14.01 23.43 -19.92
CA PRO A 226 13.99 22.59 -18.74
C PRO A 226 12.98 23.07 -17.71
N VAL A 227 12.27 22.12 -17.11
CA VAL A 227 11.26 22.39 -16.06
C VAL A 227 11.71 21.84 -14.72
N THR A 228 11.13 22.34 -13.64
CA THR A 228 11.29 21.75 -12.31
C THR A 228 9.99 21.08 -11.89
N VAL A 229 10.07 19.87 -11.35
CA VAL A 229 8.95 19.11 -10.81
C VAL A 229 9.23 18.82 -9.33
N ARG A 230 8.30 19.19 -8.45
CA ARG A 230 8.31 18.83 -7.02
C ARG A 230 7.75 17.43 -6.87
N TYR A 231 8.64 16.48 -6.56
CA TYR A 231 8.32 15.06 -6.54
C TYR A 231 8.03 14.54 -5.13
N GLY A 232 6.87 13.93 -4.93
CA GLY A 232 6.48 13.20 -3.73
C GLY A 232 6.83 11.71 -3.83
N TYR A 233 7.26 11.09 -2.74
CA TYR A 233 7.56 9.65 -2.68
C TYR A 233 7.51 9.14 -1.24
N LEU A 234 7.44 7.82 -1.07
CA LEU A 234 7.35 7.17 0.24
C LEU A 234 8.71 6.77 0.83
N ILE A 235 8.83 6.87 2.15
CA ILE A 235 10.06 6.52 2.86
C ILE A 235 10.33 5.02 2.79
N ASN A 236 11.49 4.66 2.23
CA ASN A 236 12.01 3.30 2.12
C ASN A 236 11.06 2.30 1.44
N ASP A 237 10.12 2.75 0.61
CA ASP A 237 9.27 1.85 -0.15
C ASP A 237 9.96 1.44 -1.45
N ILE A 238 10.54 0.23 -1.49
CA ILE A 238 11.29 -0.19 -2.68
C ILE A 238 10.39 -0.45 -3.90
N HIS A 239 9.06 -0.39 -3.75
CA HIS A 239 8.12 -0.36 -4.86
C HIS A 239 8.34 0.87 -5.76
N GLU A 240 8.88 1.94 -5.18
CA GLU A 240 9.15 3.22 -5.87
C GLU A 240 10.59 3.32 -6.40
N LEU A 241 11.33 2.21 -6.41
CA LEU A 241 12.66 2.12 -7.04
C LEU A 241 12.70 2.66 -8.48
N PRO A 242 11.68 2.50 -9.34
CA PRO A 242 11.70 3.11 -10.66
C PRO A 242 11.94 4.63 -10.64
N PHE A 243 11.34 5.37 -9.70
CA PHE A 243 11.61 6.79 -9.52
C PHE A 243 13.07 7.00 -9.08
N TYR A 244 13.50 6.30 -8.03
CA TYR A 244 14.82 6.50 -7.43
C TYR A 244 15.96 6.23 -8.42
N VAL A 245 15.88 5.11 -9.12
CA VAL A 245 16.87 4.70 -10.14
C VAL A 245 16.93 5.76 -11.24
N ALA A 246 15.78 6.15 -11.79
CA ALA A 246 15.74 7.16 -12.85
C ALA A 246 16.32 8.51 -12.39
N TRP A 247 16.05 8.91 -11.14
CA TRP A 247 16.57 10.14 -10.57
C TRP A 247 18.09 10.09 -10.40
N LYS A 248 18.63 9.00 -9.82
CA LYS A 248 20.08 8.84 -9.63
C LYS A 248 20.86 8.65 -10.92
N LYS A 249 20.27 7.99 -11.92
CA LYS A 249 20.87 7.82 -13.24
C LYS A 249 20.77 9.09 -14.11
N GLY A 250 20.07 10.13 -13.65
CA GLY A 250 19.96 11.41 -14.35
C GLY A 250 18.94 11.42 -15.50
N TRP A 251 18.13 10.39 -15.65
CA TRP A 251 17.22 10.24 -16.79
C TRP A 251 16.10 11.29 -16.84
N TYR A 252 15.65 11.78 -15.69
CA TYR A 252 14.76 12.95 -15.68
C TYR A 252 15.45 14.18 -16.27
N LYS A 253 16.71 14.42 -15.91
CA LYS A 253 17.49 15.55 -16.44
C LYS A 253 17.74 15.41 -17.93
N ASP A 254 18.03 14.20 -18.41
CA ASP A 254 18.17 13.91 -19.84
C ASP A 254 16.88 14.18 -20.62
N ALA A 255 15.73 14.04 -19.96
CA ALA A 255 14.42 14.38 -20.52
C ALA A 255 14.03 15.87 -20.34
N GLY A 256 14.92 16.70 -19.80
CA GLY A 256 14.68 18.13 -19.55
C GLY A 256 13.89 18.42 -18.27
N ILE A 257 13.86 17.49 -17.31
CA ILE A 257 13.12 17.60 -16.05
C ILE A 257 14.09 17.59 -14.88
N ASN A 258 14.10 18.69 -14.11
CA ASN A 258 14.79 18.76 -12.84
C ASN A 258 13.86 18.30 -11.72
N ILE A 259 14.23 17.23 -11.03
CA ILE A 259 13.51 16.76 -9.85
C ILE A 259 13.98 17.54 -8.62
N THR A 260 13.02 18.10 -7.89
CA THR A 260 13.19 18.60 -6.52
C THR A 260 12.26 17.82 -5.61
N LEU A 261 12.70 17.45 -4.41
CA LEU A 261 11.81 16.76 -3.48
C LEU A 261 10.74 17.73 -2.98
N ALA A 262 9.48 17.31 -2.99
CA ALA A 262 8.37 18.10 -2.50
C ALA A 262 8.50 18.39 -0.99
N GLU A 263 7.90 19.49 -0.53
CA GLU A 263 7.82 19.76 0.91
C GLU A 263 7.02 18.66 1.61
N GLY A 264 7.62 18.04 2.63
CA GLY A 264 7.07 16.89 3.34
C GLY A 264 7.56 15.53 2.83
N ALA A 265 8.19 15.46 1.66
CA ALA A 265 8.78 14.22 1.16
C ALA A 265 10.13 13.91 1.86
N PRO A 266 10.45 12.62 2.11
CA PRO A 266 9.59 11.46 1.87
C PRO A 266 8.42 11.38 2.87
N PHE A 267 7.27 10.90 2.38
CA PHE A 267 6.08 10.69 3.21
C PHE A 267 6.10 9.32 3.88
N GLN A 268 5.47 9.20 5.06
CA GLN A 268 5.45 7.92 5.80
C GLN A 268 4.53 6.86 5.16
N ASN A 269 3.52 7.28 4.41
CA ASN A 269 2.61 6.43 3.63
C ASN A 269 1.83 7.29 2.62
N GLY A 270 1.18 6.63 1.66
CA GLY A 270 0.43 7.33 0.60
C GLY A 270 -0.75 8.16 1.09
N ALA A 271 -1.33 7.86 2.26
CA ALA A 271 -2.39 8.68 2.84
C ALA A 271 -1.88 10.07 3.24
N PHE A 272 -0.66 10.15 3.80
CA PHE A 272 -0.01 11.42 4.12
C PHE A 272 0.50 12.15 2.88
N GLU A 273 0.95 11.45 1.85
CA GLU A 273 1.29 12.09 0.59
C GLU A 273 0.07 12.75 -0.07
N MET A 274 -1.09 12.07 -0.07
CA MET A 274 -2.32 12.66 -0.57
C MET A 274 -2.79 13.86 0.26
N GLN A 275 -2.75 13.76 1.59
CA GLN A 275 -3.32 14.79 2.48
C GLN A 275 -2.39 15.99 2.72
N ASN A 276 -1.09 15.75 2.86
CA ASN A 276 -0.10 16.77 3.22
C ASN A 276 0.79 17.16 2.04
N GLY A 277 0.72 16.42 0.92
CA GLY A 277 1.46 16.67 -0.32
C GLY A 277 0.55 17.24 -1.40
N PHE A 278 -0.19 16.36 -2.08
CA PHE A 278 -1.11 16.72 -3.17
C PHE A 278 -2.15 17.74 -2.73
N LYS A 279 -2.93 17.42 -1.68
CA LYS A 279 -3.96 18.33 -1.17
C LYS A 279 -3.40 19.67 -0.67
N ALA A 280 -2.17 19.69 -0.18
CA ALA A 280 -1.51 20.91 0.27
C ALA A 280 -0.91 21.74 -0.89
N GLY A 281 -0.94 21.23 -2.13
CA GLY A 281 -0.34 21.87 -3.30
C GLY A 281 1.20 21.87 -3.26
N THR A 282 1.84 21.00 -2.47
CA THR A 282 3.31 20.93 -2.37
C THR A 282 3.94 19.91 -3.32
N VAL A 283 3.16 18.92 -3.78
CA VAL A 283 3.56 17.87 -4.72
C VAL A 283 2.96 18.17 -6.10
N ASP A 284 3.80 18.15 -7.14
CA ASP A 284 3.37 18.30 -8.53
C ASP A 284 3.07 16.91 -9.15
N VAL A 285 4.00 15.98 -8.94
CA VAL A 285 3.95 14.58 -9.37
C VAL A 285 4.51 13.73 -8.24
N GLY A 286 3.98 12.54 -7.99
CA GLY A 286 4.47 11.69 -6.92
C GLY A 286 4.24 10.22 -7.17
N SER A 287 4.92 9.40 -6.40
CA SER A 287 4.79 7.94 -6.38
C SER A 287 4.14 7.49 -5.09
N LEU A 288 3.06 6.71 -5.19
CA LEU A 288 2.34 6.18 -4.04
C LEU A 288 1.37 5.06 -4.44
N GLY A 289 0.84 4.34 -3.46
CA GLY A 289 -0.15 3.28 -3.67
C GLY A 289 -1.45 3.75 -4.33
N ILE A 290 -2.05 2.91 -5.18
CA ILE A 290 -3.32 3.22 -5.84
C ILE A 290 -4.52 3.33 -4.86
N PRO A 291 -4.65 2.56 -3.76
CA PRO A 291 -5.72 2.74 -2.77
C PRO A 291 -5.70 4.09 -2.05
N PRO A 292 -4.58 4.62 -1.52
CA PRO A 292 -4.61 5.97 -0.94
C PRO A 292 -4.96 7.04 -1.97
N VAL A 293 -4.52 6.91 -3.24
CA VAL A 293 -4.98 7.78 -4.34
C VAL A 293 -6.50 7.73 -4.49
N ILE A 294 -7.05 6.52 -4.63
CA ILE A 294 -8.49 6.27 -4.78
C ILE A 294 -9.28 6.87 -3.60
N ILE A 295 -8.84 6.59 -2.37
CA ILE A 295 -9.58 6.93 -1.15
C ILE A 295 -9.51 8.43 -0.89
N HIS A 296 -8.31 9.02 -0.90
CA HIS A 296 -8.15 10.41 -0.47
C HIS A 296 -8.55 11.44 -1.53
N ARG A 297 -8.55 11.08 -2.82
CA ARG A 297 -9.21 11.88 -3.86
C ARG A 297 -10.73 12.03 -3.64
N ILE A 298 -11.35 11.16 -2.83
CA ILE A 298 -12.76 11.27 -2.43
C ILE A 298 -12.90 11.77 -1.00
N ASN A 299 -12.41 11.01 -0.02
CA ASN A 299 -12.65 11.25 1.40
C ASN A 299 -12.04 12.57 1.89
N SER A 300 -10.87 12.93 1.38
CA SER A 300 -10.15 14.14 1.81
C SER A 300 -10.47 15.35 0.93
N ASN A 301 -11.20 15.19 -0.18
CA ASN A 301 -11.45 16.26 -1.13
C ASN A 301 -12.47 17.27 -0.61
N ASP A 302 -12.16 18.56 -0.75
CA ASP A 302 -13.20 19.59 -0.76
C ASP A 302 -13.69 19.80 -2.19
N PHE A 303 -14.80 19.14 -2.55
CA PHE A 303 -15.39 19.23 -3.89
C PHE A 303 -15.85 20.63 -4.31
N THR A 304 -15.84 21.64 -3.42
CA THR A 304 -16.11 23.04 -3.83
C THR A 304 -14.93 23.68 -4.55
N ILE A 305 -13.72 23.21 -4.27
CA ILE A 305 -12.46 23.69 -4.86
C ILE A 305 -11.66 22.57 -5.52
N ASP A 306 -12.07 21.31 -5.37
CA ASP A 306 -11.49 20.08 -5.93
C ASP A 306 -10.00 19.87 -5.55
N ASP A 307 -9.66 20.24 -4.32
CA ASP A 307 -8.29 20.38 -3.82
C ASP A 307 -7.52 19.08 -3.59
N ALA A 308 -8.14 17.90 -3.69
CA ALA A 308 -7.46 16.61 -3.59
C ALA A 308 -7.45 15.83 -4.91
N ARG A 309 -7.73 16.50 -6.03
CA ARG A 309 -7.82 15.84 -7.33
C ARG A 309 -6.45 15.52 -7.91
N VAL A 310 -6.26 14.24 -8.16
CA VAL A 310 -5.07 13.70 -8.84
C VAL A 310 -5.47 12.87 -10.05
N GLY A 311 -4.55 12.77 -11.01
CA GLY A 311 -4.62 11.80 -12.11
C GLY A 311 -3.41 10.86 -12.09
N VAL A 312 -3.51 9.71 -12.76
CA VAL A 312 -2.45 8.69 -12.82
C VAL A 312 -1.92 8.57 -14.25
N ILE A 313 -0.60 8.62 -14.40
CA ILE A 313 0.08 8.56 -15.71
C ILE A 313 0.76 7.22 -16.02
N ALA A 314 1.10 6.44 -15.01
CA ALA A 314 1.85 5.19 -15.15
C ALA A 314 1.74 4.33 -13.87
N GLY A 315 1.98 3.03 -14.02
CA GLY A 315 2.23 2.12 -12.90
C GLY A 315 3.68 2.21 -12.41
N MET A 316 3.94 1.60 -11.26
CA MET A 316 5.30 1.38 -10.75
C MET A 316 5.58 -0.09 -10.47
N ASN A 317 4.63 -0.75 -9.82
CA ASN A 317 4.68 -2.16 -9.54
C ASN A 317 3.27 -2.73 -9.31
N ASP A 318 3.20 -4.04 -9.50
CA ASP A 318 2.19 -4.91 -8.95
C ASP A 318 2.83 -5.70 -7.79
N GLU A 319 2.00 -6.16 -6.84
CA GLU A 319 2.43 -6.99 -5.71
C GLU A 319 3.56 -6.40 -4.84
N GLY A 320 4.28 -7.25 -4.08
CA GLY A 320 5.40 -6.85 -3.24
C GLY A 320 5.07 -6.48 -1.79
N SER A 321 3.88 -6.80 -1.28
CA SER A 321 3.56 -6.72 0.16
C SER A 321 3.50 -8.10 0.77
N VAL A 322 3.93 -8.23 2.03
CA VAL A 322 3.97 -9.54 2.70
C VAL A 322 3.38 -9.45 4.10
N VAL A 323 2.55 -10.44 4.44
CA VAL A 323 2.15 -10.69 5.83
C VAL A 323 3.27 -11.50 6.48
N VAL A 324 4.02 -10.91 7.41
CA VAL A 324 5.06 -11.58 8.18
C VAL A 324 4.56 -11.84 9.59
N VAL A 325 4.80 -13.05 10.10
CA VAL A 325 4.28 -13.48 11.41
C VAL A 325 5.36 -14.15 12.26
N ALA A 326 5.10 -14.22 13.57
CA ALA A 326 5.92 -15.00 14.49
C ALA A 326 5.96 -16.48 14.07
N SER A 327 7.05 -17.17 14.38
CA SER A 327 7.33 -18.53 13.89
C SER A 327 6.27 -19.59 14.26
N ASN A 328 5.54 -19.38 15.36
CA ASN A 328 4.46 -20.26 15.83
C ASN A 328 3.11 -20.03 15.15
N ILE A 329 2.96 -18.99 14.33
CA ILE A 329 1.74 -18.69 13.58
C ILE A 329 1.76 -19.45 12.24
N THR A 330 0.66 -20.10 11.90
CA THR A 330 0.56 -20.94 10.69
C THR A 330 -0.60 -20.57 9.77
N SER A 331 -1.55 -19.77 10.26
CA SER A 331 -2.70 -19.27 9.50
C SER A 331 -3.17 -17.90 10.01
N LEU A 332 -4.00 -17.19 9.24
CA LEU A 332 -4.63 -15.95 9.72
C LEU A 332 -5.54 -16.19 10.93
N LYS A 333 -6.10 -17.39 11.07
CA LYS A 333 -6.95 -17.78 12.22
C LYS A 333 -6.16 -17.80 13.52
N ASP A 334 -4.86 -18.09 13.47
CA ASP A 334 -3.99 -18.06 14.65
C ASP A 334 -3.73 -16.63 15.15
N LEU A 335 -4.05 -15.60 14.36
CA LEU A 335 -3.91 -14.19 14.73
C LEU A 335 -5.10 -13.65 15.54
N ARG A 336 -6.18 -14.43 15.70
CA ARG A 336 -7.36 -13.97 16.46
C ARG A 336 -7.00 -13.54 17.88
N GLY A 337 -7.46 -12.36 18.27
CA GLY A 337 -7.16 -11.73 19.56
C GLY A 337 -5.73 -11.20 19.70
N LYS A 338 -4.90 -11.30 18.65
CA LYS A 338 -3.53 -10.78 18.65
C LYS A 338 -3.46 -9.44 17.93
N THR A 339 -2.38 -8.72 18.23
CA THR A 339 -2.04 -7.46 17.57
C THR A 339 -1.22 -7.72 16.31
N VAL A 340 -1.60 -7.08 15.20
CA VAL A 340 -0.91 -7.12 13.92
C VAL A 340 -0.60 -5.69 13.47
N GLY A 341 0.64 -5.43 13.09
CA GLY A 341 1.07 -4.12 12.59
C GLY A 341 0.64 -3.87 11.15
N TYR A 342 0.28 -2.64 10.82
CA TYR A 342 0.03 -2.20 9.43
C TYR A 342 0.28 -0.69 9.25
N PRO A 343 0.43 -0.18 8.02
CA PRO A 343 0.92 1.19 7.79
C PRO A 343 -0.13 2.28 8.10
N GLY A 344 -1.39 1.88 8.18
CA GLY A 344 -2.51 2.74 8.56
C GLY A 344 -3.74 2.56 7.66
N PRO A 345 -4.87 3.17 8.05
CA PRO A 345 -6.13 3.08 7.32
C PRO A 345 -5.99 3.56 5.87
N GLY A 346 -6.64 2.86 4.95
CA GLY A 346 -6.69 3.23 3.52
C GLY A 346 -5.41 2.95 2.72
N THR A 347 -4.44 2.24 3.30
CA THR A 347 -3.26 1.76 2.58
C THR A 347 -3.56 0.49 1.78
N ILE A 348 -2.69 0.10 0.84
CA ILE A 348 -2.79 -1.17 0.10
C ILE A 348 -2.85 -2.33 1.08
N GLN A 349 -1.95 -2.32 2.05
CA GLN A 349 -1.79 -3.36 3.06
C GLN A 349 -3.03 -3.46 3.95
N HIS A 350 -3.70 -2.34 4.24
CA HIS A 350 -4.99 -2.38 4.91
C HIS A 350 -6.04 -3.15 4.09
N VAL A 351 -6.22 -2.79 2.82
CA VAL A 351 -7.23 -3.44 1.95
C VAL A 351 -6.90 -4.92 1.73
N LEU A 352 -5.65 -5.26 1.43
CA LEU A 352 -5.21 -6.64 1.23
C LEU A 352 -5.41 -7.50 2.48
N PHE A 353 -5.09 -6.97 3.67
CA PHE A 353 -5.31 -7.71 4.91
C PHE A 353 -6.80 -7.97 5.15
N LEU A 354 -7.66 -7.00 4.87
CA LEU A 354 -9.11 -7.18 4.96
C LEU A 354 -9.61 -8.24 3.96
N MET A 355 -9.10 -8.24 2.72
CA MET A 355 -9.43 -9.27 1.72
C MET A 355 -9.02 -10.66 2.17
N ALA A 356 -7.80 -10.81 2.69
CA ALA A 356 -7.30 -12.10 3.16
C ALA A 356 -8.08 -12.59 4.40
N ALA A 357 -8.41 -11.68 5.32
CA ALA A 357 -9.19 -12.00 6.51
C ALA A 357 -10.63 -12.39 6.17
N ASP A 358 -11.29 -11.68 5.24
CA ASP A 358 -12.65 -11.99 4.77
C ASP A 358 -12.71 -13.38 4.13
N LYS A 359 -11.75 -13.71 3.25
CA LYS A 359 -11.61 -15.04 2.63
C LYS A 359 -11.52 -16.18 3.66
N ASP A 360 -10.87 -15.92 4.80
CA ASP A 360 -10.66 -16.91 5.87
C ASP A 360 -11.72 -16.88 6.99
N GLY A 361 -12.72 -15.98 6.89
CA GLY A 361 -13.73 -15.77 7.94
C GLY A 361 -13.12 -15.27 9.25
N VAL A 362 -12.14 -14.36 9.15
CA VAL A 362 -11.46 -13.73 10.28
C VAL A 362 -11.95 -12.29 10.39
N LYS A 363 -12.52 -11.94 11.55
CA LYS A 363 -12.92 -10.56 11.84
C LYS A 363 -11.69 -9.71 12.11
N VAL A 364 -11.74 -8.44 11.67
CA VAL A 364 -10.66 -7.47 11.87
C VAL A 364 -11.24 -6.22 12.50
N VAL A 365 -10.50 -5.65 13.45
CA VAL A 365 -10.76 -4.32 14.02
C VAL A 365 -9.48 -3.48 13.92
N THR A 366 -9.63 -2.18 13.71
CA THR A 366 -8.53 -1.21 13.52
C THR A 366 -8.54 -0.15 14.59
#